data_AF-A0A7W0LGW7-F1
#
_entry.id   AF-A0A7W0LGW7-F1
#
_cell.length_a   1.000
_cell.length_b   1.000
_cell.length_c   1.000
_cell.angle_alpha   90.00
_cell.angle_beta   90.00
_cell.angle_gamma   90.00
#
_symmetry.space_group_name_H-M   'P 1'
#
loop_
_entity.id
_entity.type
_entity.pdbx_description
1 polymer ?
#
loop_
_entity_poly.entity_id
_entity_poly.type
_entity_poly.pdbx_seq_one_letter_code
_entity_poly.pdbx_strand_id
1 'polypeptide(L)'
;MRKFSSVLLMSVGLVAWGQPGEHRAAAAPQGGEQRVAPESIEAGTAHLNEWFAARWKEQLDFSPIQKTFLGQKDDYARIDDFSERAERAQLAWRRRTTAEMKKTFDYERLTPEAKISYDIWSYELERAERGVPFRRRAYVFTQMQGPQASLPQFLIAFHKVDDASDMEAYIARIGGISRAIGQLLERARLVAGEGVRPPRFAYEGVIAQARAVITGAPFGGEGEAPLWADANAKIDALRKAGKIDDVRARLLRAAARRALLDKFKPSYAALIAWFEQDVKRADVEARGVGKLPQGLDFYAER
;
A
#
# COMPACT_ATOMS: atom_id res chain seq x y z
N MET A 1 42.72 -8.83 -11.16
CA MET A 1 43.66 -8.45 -10.07
C MET A 1 42.79 -8.09 -8.87
N ARG A 2 42.83 -8.65 -7.65
CA ARG A 2 43.71 -9.54 -6.87
C ARG A 2 42.74 -10.36 -5.97
N LYS A 3 42.77 -11.69 -6.03
CA LYS A 3 43.31 -12.64 -5.03
C LYS A 3 42.38 -12.94 -3.82
N PHE A 4 41.82 -14.14 -3.87
CA PHE A 4 41.38 -14.97 -2.74
C PHE A 4 42.55 -15.24 -1.77
N SER A 5 42.25 -15.46 -0.48
CA SER A 5 43.16 -16.15 0.43
C SER A 5 42.38 -17.16 1.27
N SER A 6 42.80 -18.40 1.10
CA SER A 6 42.31 -19.60 1.74
C SER A 6 42.95 -19.82 3.11
N VAL A 7 42.19 -20.49 3.96
CA VAL A 7 42.56 -21.12 5.22
C VAL A 7 43.61 -22.22 4.99
N LEU A 8 44.58 -22.32 5.90
CA LEU A 8 45.31 -23.56 6.17
C LEU A 8 45.75 -23.56 7.64
N LEU A 9 45.27 -24.51 8.43
CA LEU A 9 45.81 -24.78 9.76
C LEU A 9 46.05 -26.28 9.91
N MET A 10 47.34 -26.57 10.03
CA MET A 10 47.97 -27.88 10.20
C MET A 10 47.58 -28.51 11.54
N SER A 11 47.23 -29.79 11.47
CA SER A 11 47.21 -30.73 12.58
C SER A 11 48.60 -31.30 12.85
N VAL A 12 49.04 -31.28 14.12
CA VAL A 12 50.08 -32.18 14.63
C VAL A 12 49.60 -32.73 15.97
N GLY A 13 49.48 -34.05 16.04
CA GLY A 13 49.21 -34.78 17.27
C GLY A 13 50.49 -35.21 17.97
N LEU A 14 50.42 -35.36 19.29
CA LEU A 14 51.34 -36.19 20.04
C LEU A 14 50.57 -36.91 21.15
N VAL A 15 50.75 -38.23 21.17
CA VAL A 15 50.26 -39.20 22.14
C VAL A 15 51.18 -39.20 23.36
N ALA A 16 50.61 -39.24 24.56
CA ALA A 16 51.27 -39.79 25.74
C ALA A 16 50.23 -40.49 26.64
N TRP A 17 50.48 -41.76 26.92
CA TRP A 17 49.73 -42.60 27.86
C TRP A 17 50.15 -42.31 29.31
N GLY A 18 49.17 -42.29 30.22
CA GLY A 18 49.37 -42.34 31.66
C GLY A 18 48.04 -42.52 32.40
N GLN A 19 47.90 -43.62 33.13
CA GLN A 19 46.87 -43.88 34.16
C GLN A 19 47.56 -44.06 35.53
N PRO A 20 46.83 -44.10 36.66
CA PRO A 20 45.66 -43.31 37.07
C PRO A 20 45.93 -42.59 38.40
N GLY A 21 45.40 -41.37 38.58
CA GLY A 21 45.39 -40.68 39.87
C GLY A 21 43.95 -40.43 40.30
N GLU A 22 43.50 -41.08 41.36
CA GLU A 22 42.25 -40.76 42.03
C GLU A 22 42.31 -39.35 42.61
N HIS A 23 41.78 -38.37 41.87
CA HIS A 23 41.39 -37.11 42.44
C HIS A 23 39.87 -36.95 42.35
N ARG A 24 39.26 -37.07 43.53
CA ARG A 24 37.88 -36.79 43.88
C ARG A 24 37.43 -35.48 43.21
N ALA A 25 36.63 -35.59 42.15
CA ALA A 25 36.04 -34.45 41.48
C ALA A 25 35.08 -33.75 42.47
N ALA A 26 35.41 -32.54 42.87
CA ALA A 26 34.45 -31.61 43.46
C ALA A 26 33.44 -31.26 42.36
N ALA A 27 32.16 -31.52 42.61
CA ALA A 27 31.07 -31.16 41.73
C ALA A 27 31.07 -29.62 41.53
N ALA A 28 31.39 -29.18 40.32
CA ALA A 28 31.04 -27.84 39.88
C ALA A 28 29.51 -27.75 39.73
N PRO A 29 28.87 -26.63 40.12
CA PRO A 29 27.43 -26.50 39.98
C PRO A 29 27.10 -26.50 38.48
N GLN A 30 26.27 -27.45 38.06
CA GLN A 30 25.62 -27.39 36.76
C GLN A 30 24.66 -26.19 36.79
N GLY A 31 25.15 -25.03 36.35
CA GLY A 31 24.29 -23.96 35.87
C GLY A 31 23.58 -24.50 34.63
N GLY A 32 22.41 -25.10 34.84
CA GLY A 32 21.55 -25.57 33.77
C GLY A 32 21.05 -24.37 32.98
N GLU A 33 21.73 -24.01 31.89
CA GLU A 33 21.05 -23.41 30.76
C GLU A 33 19.99 -24.41 30.31
N GLN A 34 18.74 -24.19 30.72
CA GLN A 34 17.60 -24.88 30.15
C GLN A 34 17.56 -24.56 28.66
N ARG A 35 18.21 -25.42 27.85
CA ARG A 35 18.06 -25.40 26.40
C ARG A 35 16.58 -25.58 26.12
N VAL A 36 15.97 -24.52 25.58
CA VAL A 36 14.58 -24.56 25.10
C VAL A 36 14.47 -25.74 24.14
N ALA A 37 13.51 -26.64 24.41
CA ALA A 37 13.35 -27.83 23.59
C ALA A 37 12.99 -27.42 22.15
N PRO A 38 13.62 -28.02 21.11
CA PRO A 38 13.36 -27.69 19.70
C PRO A 38 11.87 -27.72 19.33
N GLU A 39 11.11 -28.71 19.85
CA GLU A 39 9.66 -28.83 19.64
C GLU A 39 8.87 -27.59 20.12
N SER A 40 9.36 -26.92 21.18
CA SER A 40 8.72 -25.73 21.71
C SER A 40 9.07 -24.45 20.92
N ILE A 41 10.19 -24.44 20.21
CA ILE A 41 10.58 -23.36 19.28
C ILE A 41 9.73 -23.45 18.01
N GLU A 42 9.56 -24.66 17.48
CA GLU A 42 8.72 -24.91 16.31
C GLU A 42 7.24 -24.58 16.58
N ALA A 43 6.71 -25.00 17.74
CA ALA A 43 5.34 -24.67 18.13
C ALA A 43 5.13 -23.14 18.31
N GLY A 44 6.07 -22.44 18.94
CA GLY A 44 6.03 -20.98 19.06
C GLY A 44 6.06 -20.27 17.71
N THR A 45 6.88 -20.78 16.78
CA THR A 45 7.00 -20.29 15.41
C THR A 45 5.71 -20.50 14.61
N ALA A 46 5.10 -21.69 14.69
CA ALA A 46 3.84 -21.98 14.04
C ALA A 46 2.73 -21.01 14.50
N HIS A 47 2.63 -20.78 15.81
CA HIS A 47 1.65 -19.85 16.38
C HIS A 47 1.90 -18.39 15.93
N LEU A 48 3.15 -17.95 15.84
CA LEU A 48 3.48 -16.62 15.31
C LEU A 48 3.06 -16.48 13.84
N ASN A 49 3.27 -17.50 13.02
CA ASN A 49 2.90 -17.49 11.61
C ASN A 49 1.37 -17.45 11.42
N GLU A 50 0.62 -18.19 12.21
CA GLU A 50 -0.85 -18.12 12.23
C GLU A 50 -1.34 -16.72 12.61
N TRP A 51 -0.70 -16.12 13.61
CA TRP A 51 -0.99 -14.74 14.02
C TRP A 51 -0.69 -13.74 12.90
N PHE A 52 0.46 -13.85 12.22
CA PHE A 52 0.78 -13.01 11.06
C PHE A 52 -0.24 -13.16 9.93
N ALA A 53 -0.66 -14.39 9.61
CA ALA A 53 -1.66 -14.64 8.58
C ALA A 53 -3.00 -13.94 8.92
N ALA A 54 -3.41 -13.98 10.19
CA ALA A 54 -4.61 -13.27 10.65
C ALA A 54 -4.46 -11.75 10.53
N ARG A 55 -3.32 -11.18 10.95
CA ARG A 55 -3.10 -9.72 10.87
C ARG A 55 -2.88 -9.22 9.46
N TRP A 56 -2.33 -10.04 8.58
CA TRP A 56 -2.28 -9.75 7.15
C TRP A 56 -3.69 -9.59 6.56
N LYS A 57 -4.62 -10.47 6.92
CA LYS A 57 -6.02 -10.36 6.49
C LYS A 57 -6.67 -9.07 7.00
N GLU A 58 -6.51 -8.75 8.29
CA GLU A 58 -6.98 -7.47 8.84
C GLU A 58 -6.34 -6.27 8.13
N GLN A 59 -5.05 -6.34 7.79
CA GLN A 59 -4.35 -5.28 7.07
C GLN A 59 -4.93 -5.07 5.67
N LEU A 60 -5.26 -6.17 4.97
CA LEU A 60 -5.89 -6.11 3.65
C LEU A 60 -7.28 -5.47 3.68
N ASP A 61 -8.01 -5.52 4.80
CA ASP A 61 -9.31 -4.86 4.94
C ASP A 61 -9.21 -3.32 4.85
N PHE A 62 -8.01 -2.74 5.06
CA PHE A 62 -7.77 -1.32 4.81
C PHE A 62 -7.66 -0.97 3.33
N SER A 63 -7.39 -1.96 2.46
CA SER A 63 -7.17 -1.74 1.03
C SER A 63 -7.95 -2.73 0.14
N PRO A 64 -9.23 -2.43 -0.16
CA PRO A 64 -9.97 -3.14 -1.20
C PRO A 64 -9.29 -3.11 -2.58
N ILE A 65 -8.48 -2.09 -2.86
CA ILE A 65 -7.64 -2.04 -4.06
C ILE A 65 -6.57 -3.14 -4.03
N GLN A 66 -5.85 -3.29 -2.92
CA GLN A 66 -4.85 -4.35 -2.76
C GLN A 66 -5.48 -5.74 -2.87
N LYS A 67 -6.67 -5.96 -2.28
CA LYS A 67 -7.43 -7.20 -2.45
C LYS A 67 -7.66 -7.52 -3.94
N THR A 68 -8.02 -6.51 -4.74
CA THR A 68 -8.19 -6.69 -6.20
C THR A 68 -6.89 -7.06 -6.92
N PHE A 69 -5.76 -6.45 -6.55
CA PHE A 69 -4.46 -6.85 -7.10
C PHE A 69 -4.09 -8.31 -6.77
N LEU A 70 -4.54 -8.81 -5.62
CA LEU A 70 -4.39 -10.21 -5.20
C LEU A 70 -5.44 -11.16 -5.82
N GLY A 71 -6.32 -10.65 -6.69
CA GLY A 71 -7.39 -11.44 -7.32
C GLY A 71 -8.58 -11.72 -6.39
N GLN A 72 -8.67 -11.07 -5.23
CA GLN A 72 -9.77 -11.21 -4.29
C GLN A 72 -10.90 -10.24 -4.64
N LYS A 73 -12.15 -10.73 -4.56
CA LYS A 73 -13.38 -9.95 -4.76
C LYS A 73 -14.10 -9.62 -3.45
N ASP A 74 -13.47 -9.85 -2.30
CA ASP A 74 -13.99 -9.35 -1.03
C ASP A 74 -13.97 -7.80 -1.06
N ASP A 75 -15.07 -7.16 -0.63
CA ASP A 75 -15.24 -5.70 -0.69
C ASP A 75 -15.11 -5.09 -2.10
N TYR A 76 -15.44 -5.84 -3.16
CA TYR A 76 -15.18 -5.43 -4.55
C TYR A 76 -15.83 -4.11 -4.97
N ALA A 77 -16.92 -3.70 -4.31
CA ALA A 77 -17.60 -2.43 -4.56
C ALA A 77 -16.91 -1.23 -3.89
N ARG A 78 -15.87 -1.47 -3.07
CA ARG A 78 -15.17 -0.45 -2.28
C ARG A 78 -13.81 -0.14 -2.90
N ILE A 79 -13.32 1.04 -2.53
CA ILE A 79 -11.91 1.42 -2.63
C ILE A 79 -11.45 1.93 -1.27
N ASP A 80 -10.13 2.08 -1.13
CA ASP A 80 -9.42 2.57 0.04
C ASP A 80 -9.95 3.95 0.52
N ASP A 81 -9.75 4.25 1.80
CA ASP A 81 -9.99 5.57 2.38
C ASP A 81 -8.68 6.35 2.37
N PHE A 82 -8.59 7.39 1.53
CA PHE A 82 -7.36 8.17 1.32
C PHE A 82 -7.22 9.35 2.31
N SER A 83 -8.15 9.49 3.26
CA SER A 83 -8.10 10.57 4.26
C SER A 83 -6.96 10.39 5.26
N GLU A 84 -6.47 11.49 5.85
CA GLU A 84 -5.49 11.41 6.95
C GLU A 84 -6.05 10.71 8.19
N ARG A 85 -7.38 10.64 8.34
CA ARG A 85 -8.02 9.91 9.43
C ARG A 85 -7.80 8.40 9.26
N ALA A 86 -7.98 7.88 8.04
CA ALA A 86 -7.72 6.48 7.76
C ALA A 86 -6.24 6.12 7.95
N GLU A 87 -5.33 6.98 7.48
CA GLU A 87 -3.89 6.83 7.72
C GLU A 87 -3.56 6.74 9.22
N ARG A 88 -4.14 7.61 10.05
CA ARG A 88 -3.98 7.52 11.52
C ARG A 88 -4.56 6.24 12.11
N ALA A 89 -5.70 5.78 11.61
CA ALA A 89 -6.32 4.53 12.07
C ALA A 89 -5.45 3.31 11.73
N GLN A 90 -4.85 3.28 10.54
CA GLN A 90 -3.91 2.23 10.13
C GLN A 90 -2.66 2.22 11.02
N LEU A 91 -2.08 3.39 11.31
CA LEU A 91 -0.94 3.48 12.22
C LEU A 91 -1.31 3.05 13.65
N ALA A 92 -2.49 3.43 14.14
CA ALA A 92 -2.97 3.01 15.45
C ALA A 92 -3.20 1.50 15.53
N TRP A 93 -3.75 0.89 14.47
CA TRP A 93 -3.87 -0.55 14.32
C TRP A 93 -2.48 -1.20 14.39
N ARG A 94 -1.51 -0.71 13.60
CA ARG A 94 -0.15 -1.24 13.55
C ARG A 94 0.54 -1.19 14.92
N ARG A 95 0.44 -0.07 15.64
CA ARG A 95 0.96 0.09 17.01
C ARG A 95 0.40 -0.97 17.94
N ARG A 96 -0.92 -1.12 17.95
CA ARG A 96 -1.61 -2.10 18.81
C ARG A 96 -1.17 -3.51 18.50
N THR A 97 -1.14 -3.91 17.22
CA THR A 97 -0.76 -5.26 16.82
C THR A 97 0.71 -5.56 17.07
N THR A 98 1.61 -4.60 16.88
CA THR A 98 3.03 -4.80 17.24
C THR A 98 3.21 -4.93 18.76
N ALA A 99 2.48 -4.17 19.56
CA ALA A 99 2.50 -4.33 21.02
C ALA A 99 1.93 -5.70 21.45
N GLU A 100 0.85 -6.16 20.81
CA GLU A 100 0.31 -7.50 21.00
C GLU A 100 1.33 -8.59 20.66
N MET A 101 2.01 -8.47 19.51
CA MET A 101 3.06 -9.40 19.09
C MET A 101 4.19 -9.48 20.13
N LYS A 102 4.74 -8.33 20.54
CA LYS A 102 5.83 -8.22 21.53
C LYS A 102 5.45 -8.79 22.91
N LYS A 103 4.16 -8.77 23.25
CA LYS A 103 3.65 -9.33 24.50
C LYS A 103 3.40 -10.83 24.42
N THR A 104 2.99 -11.32 23.24
CA THR A 104 2.49 -12.70 23.06
C THR A 104 3.61 -13.67 22.74
N PHE A 105 4.60 -13.25 21.97
CA PHE A 105 5.64 -14.13 21.44
C PHE A 105 6.99 -13.85 22.10
N ASP A 106 7.58 -14.88 22.67
CA ASP A 106 8.93 -14.83 23.21
C ASP A 106 9.94 -14.96 22.06
N TYR A 107 10.66 -13.87 21.81
CA TYR A 107 11.60 -13.76 20.69
C TYR A 107 12.67 -14.85 20.73
N GLU A 108 13.17 -15.25 21.91
CA GLU A 108 14.22 -16.28 22.01
C GLU A 108 13.71 -17.70 21.77
N ARG A 109 12.39 -17.87 21.68
CA ARG A 109 11.72 -19.14 21.40
C ARG A 109 11.17 -19.22 19.98
N LEU A 110 11.78 -18.48 19.06
CA LEU A 110 11.45 -18.47 17.63
C LEU A 110 12.62 -19.04 16.82
N THR A 111 12.31 -19.67 15.68
CA THR A 111 13.35 -20.02 14.70
C THR A 111 14.04 -18.76 14.16
N PRO A 112 15.27 -18.88 13.61
CA PRO A 112 15.95 -17.74 12.99
C PRO A 112 15.11 -17.02 11.92
N GLU A 113 14.34 -17.76 11.11
CA GLU A 113 13.47 -17.19 10.07
C GLU A 113 12.27 -16.45 10.66
N ALA A 114 11.70 -16.96 11.75
CA ALA A 114 10.61 -16.32 12.46
C ALA A 114 11.06 -15.05 13.19
N LYS A 115 12.29 -15.03 13.72
CA LYS A 115 12.94 -13.84 14.26
C LYS A 115 13.05 -12.73 13.20
N ILE A 116 13.46 -13.07 11.98
CA ILE A 116 13.50 -12.11 10.85
C ILE A 116 12.10 -11.54 10.57
N SER A 117 11.07 -12.40 10.53
CA SER A 117 9.70 -11.94 10.27
C SER A 117 9.16 -11.02 11.37
N TYR A 118 9.48 -11.33 12.63
CA TYR A 118 9.21 -10.50 13.80
C TYR A 118 9.91 -9.13 13.73
N ASP A 119 11.18 -9.13 13.33
CA ASP A 119 11.98 -7.91 13.19
C ASP A 119 11.45 -7.04 12.07
N ILE A 120 11.08 -7.63 10.92
CA ILE A 120 10.42 -6.91 9.82
C ILE A 120 9.15 -6.26 10.34
N TRP A 121 8.26 -7.00 11.00
CA TRP A 121 7.01 -6.45 11.53
C TRP A 121 7.24 -5.25 12.47
N SER A 122 8.22 -5.36 13.36
CA SER A 122 8.62 -4.27 14.26
C SER A 122 9.20 -3.07 13.51
N TYR A 123 10.08 -3.32 12.55
CA TYR A 123 10.69 -2.30 11.71
C TYR A 123 9.67 -1.55 10.85
N GLU A 124 8.63 -2.21 10.37
CA GLU A 124 7.58 -1.55 9.61
C GLU A 124 6.76 -0.57 10.44
N LEU A 125 6.53 -0.85 11.74
CA LEU A 125 5.95 0.14 12.65
C LEU A 125 6.92 1.31 12.83
N GLU A 126 8.18 1.03 13.13
CA GLU A 126 9.18 2.08 13.35
C GLU A 126 9.27 3.03 12.14
N ARG A 127 9.34 2.47 10.93
CA ARG A 127 9.31 3.23 9.67
C ARG A 127 8.03 4.07 9.56
N ALA A 128 6.87 3.50 9.84
CA ALA A 128 5.61 4.23 9.79
C ALA A 128 5.56 5.39 10.80
N GLU A 129 6.15 5.23 11.99
CA GLU A 129 6.24 6.28 13.00
C GLU A 129 7.22 7.39 12.61
N ARG A 130 8.38 7.03 12.05
CA ARG A 130 9.36 8.00 11.52
C ARG A 130 8.77 8.86 10.38
N GLY A 131 7.84 8.31 9.60
CA GLY A 131 7.15 9.04 8.54
C GLY A 131 6.08 10.04 9.01
N VAL A 132 5.59 9.94 10.26
CA VAL A 132 4.47 10.78 10.76
C VAL A 132 4.72 12.29 10.64
N PRO A 133 5.91 12.82 11.01
CA PRO A 133 6.22 14.25 10.83
C PRO A 133 6.16 14.68 9.36
N PHE A 134 6.39 13.76 8.42
CA PHE A 134 6.51 14.05 7.00
C PHE A 134 5.29 13.68 6.14
N ARG A 135 4.19 13.22 6.75
CA ARG A 135 2.94 12.85 6.04
C ARG A 135 2.35 13.94 5.13
N ARG A 136 2.75 15.20 5.36
CA ARG A 136 2.37 16.39 4.57
C ARG A 136 3.54 17.00 3.77
N ARG A 137 4.59 16.22 3.49
CA ARG A 137 5.78 16.66 2.74
C ARG A 137 5.90 16.05 1.34
N ALA A 138 5.03 15.09 1.03
CA ALA A 138 4.91 14.51 -0.30
C ALA A 138 3.92 15.30 -1.17
N TYR A 139 4.15 15.29 -2.48
CA TYR A 139 3.18 15.77 -3.45
C TYR A 139 2.02 14.77 -3.57
N VAL A 140 0.80 15.23 -3.27
CA VAL A 140 -0.40 14.38 -3.30
C VAL A 140 -0.80 14.01 -4.73
N PHE A 141 -0.67 14.95 -5.66
CA PHE A 141 -0.84 14.72 -7.08
C PHE A 141 0.42 15.15 -7.82
N THR A 142 0.83 14.34 -8.80
CA THR A 142 1.91 14.65 -9.75
C THR A 142 1.55 14.04 -11.10
N GLN A 143 2.19 14.52 -12.17
CA GLN A 143 2.05 13.99 -13.51
C GLN A 143 2.54 12.54 -13.67
N MET A 144 3.34 12.04 -12.72
CA MET A 144 3.87 10.67 -12.72
C MET A 144 3.15 9.82 -11.69
N GLN A 145 2.35 8.86 -12.16
CA GLN A 145 1.64 7.89 -11.30
C GLN A 145 0.67 8.51 -10.28
N GLY A 146 0.27 9.78 -10.48
CA GLY A 146 -0.67 10.46 -9.59
C GLY A 146 -2.07 9.84 -9.59
N PRO A 147 -2.82 9.98 -8.48
CA PRO A 147 -4.13 9.35 -8.28
C PRO A 147 -5.19 9.80 -9.29
N GLN A 148 -5.04 11.00 -9.87
CA GLN A 148 -5.92 11.48 -10.94
C GLN A 148 -5.92 10.58 -12.17
N ALA A 149 -4.80 9.88 -12.44
CA ALA A 149 -4.66 8.97 -13.57
C ALA A 149 -4.67 7.50 -13.13
N SER A 150 -4.01 7.17 -12.00
CA SER A 150 -3.87 5.79 -11.56
C SER A 150 -5.16 5.17 -11.03
N LEU A 151 -6.08 5.95 -10.42
CA LEU A 151 -7.35 5.41 -9.92
C LEU A 151 -8.32 4.98 -11.06
N PRO A 152 -8.53 5.79 -12.12
CA PRO A 152 -9.25 5.31 -13.30
C PRO A 152 -8.55 4.13 -13.98
N GLN A 153 -7.22 4.20 -14.11
CA GLN A 153 -6.44 3.12 -14.72
C GLN A 153 -6.58 1.80 -13.95
N PHE A 154 -6.60 1.86 -12.61
CA PHE A 154 -6.85 0.70 -11.76
C PHE A 154 -8.17 0.02 -12.13
N LEU A 155 -9.24 0.81 -12.29
CA LEU A 155 -10.56 0.27 -12.59
C LEU A 155 -10.59 -0.37 -13.98
N ILE A 156 -9.97 0.27 -14.97
CA ILE A 156 -9.90 -0.24 -16.36
C ILE A 156 -9.12 -1.55 -16.43
N ALA A 157 -7.93 -1.57 -15.81
CA ALA A 157 -6.95 -2.64 -16.01
C ALA A 157 -7.09 -3.83 -15.05
N PHE A 158 -7.55 -3.60 -13.82
CA PHE A 158 -7.51 -4.63 -12.77
C PHE A 158 -8.89 -5.08 -12.27
N HIS A 159 -9.94 -4.30 -12.48
CA HIS A 159 -11.29 -4.71 -12.11
C HIS A 159 -11.90 -5.61 -13.19
N LYS A 160 -11.81 -6.92 -12.98
CA LYS A 160 -12.49 -7.94 -13.79
C LYS A 160 -14.00 -7.90 -13.56
N VAL A 161 -14.76 -8.11 -14.63
CA VAL A 161 -16.22 -8.18 -14.63
C VAL A 161 -16.65 -9.48 -15.29
N ASP A 162 -16.93 -10.49 -14.47
CA ASP A 162 -17.31 -11.84 -14.90
C ASP A 162 -18.83 -12.07 -14.82
N ASP A 163 -19.52 -11.29 -13.98
CA ASP A 163 -20.97 -11.30 -13.82
C ASP A 163 -21.57 -9.90 -13.55
N ALA A 164 -22.89 -9.86 -13.37
CA ALA A 164 -23.62 -8.61 -13.13
C ALA A 164 -23.24 -7.92 -11.82
N SER A 165 -22.91 -8.67 -10.77
CA SER A 165 -22.55 -8.13 -9.45
C SER A 165 -21.17 -7.46 -9.49
N ASP A 166 -20.24 -8.00 -10.28
CA ASP A 166 -18.97 -7.34 -10.56
C ASP A 166 -19.19 -5.99 -11.27
N MET A 167 -20.10 -5.92 -12.24
CA MET A 167 -20.39 -4.65 -12.92
C MET A 167 -21.02 -3.62 -11.98
N GLU A 168 -21.86 -4.05 -11.03
CA GLU A 168 -22.38 -3.17 -9.99
C GLU A 168 -21.26 -2.67 -9.07
N ALA A 169 -20.30 -3.54 -8.72
CA ALA A 169 -19.12 -3.18 -7.96
C ALA A 169 -18.22 -2.18 -8.73
N TYR A 170 -18.03 -2.38 -10.04
CA TYR A 170 -17.34 -1.44 -10.93
C TYR A 170 -17.97 -0.05 -10.84
N ILE A 171 -19.30 0.04 -10.97
CA ILE A 171 -20.06 1.30 -10.92
C ILE A 171 -19.95 1.95 -9.53
N ALA A 172 -20.02 1.15 -8.47
CA ALA A 172 -19.81 1.63 -7.10
C ALA A 172 -18.40 2.22 -6.93
N ARG A 173 -17.37 1.59 -7.50
CA ARG A 173 -15.99 2.08 -7.48
C ARG A 173 -15.79 3.38 -8.25
N ILE A 174 -16.55 3.68 -9.31
CA ILE A 174 -16.54 5.02 -9.92
C ILE A 174 -16.90 6.10 -8.87
N GLY A 175 -17.95 5.85 -8.08
CA GLY A 175 -18.32 6.72 -6.96
C GLY A 175 -17.27 6.74 -5.84
N GLY A 176 -16.64 5.58 -5.57
CA GLY A 176 -15.51 5.48 -4.65
C GLY A 176 -14.33 6.36 -5.07
N ILE A 177 -13.93 6.31 -6.35
CA ILE A 177 -12.84 7.11 -6.90
C ILE A 177 -13.13 8.59 -6.76
N SER A 178 -14.37 9.02 -7.05
CA SER A 178 -14.81 10.40 -6.82
C SER A 178 -14.58 10.85 -5.36
N ARG A 179 -14.96 10.01 -4.38
CA ARG A 179 -14.67 10.26 -2.96
C ARG A 179 -13.17 10.36 -2.69
N ALA A 180 -12.36 9.43 -3.21
CA ALA A 180 -10.91 9.43 -3.01
C ALA A 180 -10.25 10.70 -3.59
N ILE A 181 -10.63 11.13 -4.80
CA ILE A 181 -10.15 12.37 -5.39
C ILE A 181 -10.49 13.58 -4.51
N GLY A 182 -11.69 13.62 -3.92
CA GLY A 182 -12.06 14.64 -2.94
C GLY A 182 -11.17 14.65 -1.70
N GLN A 183 -10.94 13.48 -1.09
CA GLN A 183 -10.07 13.34 0.09
C GLN A 183 -8.62 13.75 -0.23
N LEU A 184 -8.12 13.36 -1.40
CA LEU A 184 -6.77 13.71 -1.85
C LEU A 184 -6.67 15.20 -2.17
N LEU A 185 -7.71 15.82 -2.72
CA LEU A 185 -7.77 17.27 -2.93
C LEU A 185 -7.74 18.05 -1.60
N GLU A 186 -8.45 17.57 -0.57
CA GLU A 186 -8.35 18.14 0.77
C GLU A 186 -6.92 18.06 1.32
N ARG A 187 -6.26 16.91 1.17
CA ARG A 187 -4.85 16.74 1.54
C ARG A 187 -3.94 17.68 0.76
N ALA A 188 -4.13 17.79 -0.56
CA ALA A 188 -3.33 18.68 -1.41
C ALA A 188 -3.46 20.14 -0.97
N ARG A 189 -4.67 20.58 -0.58
CA ARG A 189 -4.92 21.92 -0.03
C ARG A 189 -4.18 22.15 1.29
N LEU A 190 -4.22 21.19 2.21
CA LEU A 190 -3.50 21.27 3.49
C LEU A 190 -1.99 21.37 3.27
N VAL A 191 -1.45 20.47 2.46
CA VAL A 191 -0.03 20.37 2.11
C VAL A 191 0.46 21.65 1.42
N ALA A 192 -0.32 22.19 0.47
CA ALA A 192 -0.02 23.47 -0.18
C ALA A 192 -0.12 24.67 0.80
N GLY A 193 -1.05 24.62 1.76
CA GLY A 193 -1.14 25.60 2.85
C GLY A 193 0.11 25.61 3.75
N GLU A 194 0.80 24.48 3.85
CA GLU A 194 2.07 24.33 4.58
C GLU A 194 3.31 24.61 3.71
N GLY A 195 3.13 25.15 2.50
CA GLY A 195 4.24 25.54 1.62
C GLY A 195 4.80 24.40 0.77
N VAL A 196 4.18 23.22 0.77
CA VAL A 196 4.60 22.09 -0.06
C VAL A 196 3.75 22.07 -1.33
N ARG A 197 4.37 22.43 -2.46
CA ARG A 197 3.74 22.41 -3.79
C ARG A 197 4.62 21.69 -4.79
N PRO A 198 4.04 20.89 -5.70
CA PRO A 198 4.80 20.40 -6.83
C PRO A 198 5.20 21.55 -7.77
N PRO A 199 6.23 21.38 -8.61
CA PRO A 199 6.62 22.38 -9.61
C PRO A 199 5.52 22.57 -10.67
N ARG A 200 5.56 23.71 -11.38
CA ARG A 200 4.52 24.11 -12.34
C ARG A 200 4.20 23.05 -13.39
N PHE A 201 5.20 22.42 -13.98
CA PHE A 201 4.99 21.39 -15.00
C PHE A 201 4.20 20.18 -14.47
N ALA A 202 4.32 19.87 -13.17
CA ALA A 202 3.57 18.81 -12.54
C ALA A 202 2.10 19.19 -12.36
N TYR A 203 1.79 20.45 -12.02
CA TYR A 203 0.41 20.97 -12.04
C TYR A 203 -0.20 20.86 -13.44
N GLU A 204 0.52 21.31 -14.47
CA GLU A 204 0.07 21.26 -15.86
C GLU A 204 -0.23 19.83 -16.32
N GLY A 205 0.65 18.88 -15.98
CA GLY A 205 0.43 17.46 -16.24
C GLY A 205 -0.79 16.90 -15.52
N VAL A 206 -0.99 17.23 -14.24
CA VAL A 206 -2.18 16.82 -13.47
C VAL A 206 -3.45 17.38 -14.10
N ILE A 207 -3.47 18.66 -14.48
CA ILE A 207 -4.62 19.31 -15.13
C ILE A 207 -4.93 18.62 -16.47
N ALA A 208 -3.92 18.38 -17.30
CA ALA A 208 -4.10 17.73 -18.60
C ALA A 208 -4.68 16.32 -18.45
N GLN A 209 -4.12 15.51 -17.55
CA GLN A 209 -4.60 14.15 -17.28
C GLN A 209 -6.01 14.14 -16.68
N ALA A 210 -6.29 15.04 -15.74
CA ALA A 210 -7.61 15.16 -15.12
C ALA A 210 -8.68 15.57 -16.15
N ARG A 211 -8.36 16.48 -17.08
CA ARG A 211 -9.25 16.86 -18.19
C ARG A 211 -9.48 15.71 -19.17
N ALA A 212 -8.43 14.93 -19.47
CA ALA A 212 -8.53 13.82 -20.42
C ALA A 212 -9.52 12.74 -19.94
N VAL A 213 -9.58 12.46 -18.64
CA VAL A 213 -10.50 11.44 -18.11
C VAL A 213 -11.95 11.91 -17.97
N ILE A 214 -12.23 13.21 -18.15
CA ILE A 214 -13.59 13.78 -18.14
C ILE A 214 -14.00 14.45 -19.46
N THR A 215 -13.25 14.24 -20.54
CA THR A 215 -13.59 14.68 -21.90
C THR A 215 -14.19 13.52 -22.70
N GLY A 216 -15.18 13.81 -23.54
CA GLY A 216 -15.91 12.82 -24.35
C GLY A 216 -17.20 12.35 -23.67
N ALA A 217 -17.95 11.47 -24.32
CA ALA A 217 -19.16 10.89 -23.75
C ALA A 217 -18.85 10.18 -22.40
N PRO A 218 -19.71 10.33 -21.36
CA PRO A 218 -21.00 11.01 -21.38
C PRO A 218 -20.92 12.51 -21.02
N PHE A 219 -19.73 13.06 -20.84
CA PHE A 219 -19.49 14.39 -20.28
C PHE A 219 -19.62 15.54 -21.28
N GLY A 220 -19.50 15.24 -22.58
CA GLY A 220 -19.41 16.19 -23.70
C GLY A 220 -17.98 16.31 -24.24
N GLY A 221 -17.84 16.80 -25.48
CA GLY A 221 -16.57 16.82 -26.21
C GLY A 221 -16.43 15.65 -27.19
N GLU A 222 -15.30 15.58 -27.88
CA GLU A 222 -15.02 14.54 -28.88
C GLU A 222 -14.66 13.20 -28.23
N GLY A 223 -15.10 12.10 -28.85
CA GLY A 223 -14.80 10.73 -28.41
C GLY A 223 -15.57 10.26 -27.18
N GLU A 224 -15.10 9.16 -26.57
CA GLU A 224 -15.62 8.61 -25.32
C GLU A 224 -14.61 8.77 -24.20
N ALA A 225 -15.08 9.14 -23.01
CA ALA A 225 -14.22 9.16 -21.83
C ALA A 225 -13.77 7.73 -21.48
N PRO A 226 -12.53 7.53 -20.99
CA PRO A 226 -11.96 6.19 -20.79
C PRO A 226 -12.82 5.24 -19.94
N LEU A 227 -13.36 5.72 -18.81
CA LEU A 227 -14.22 4.90 -17.94
C LEU A 227 -15.60 4.62 -18.55
N TRP A 228 -16.08 5.48 -19.43
CA TRP A 228 -17.35 5.24 -20.14
C TRP A 228 -17.19 4.16 -21.20
N ALA A 229 -16.14 4.27 -22.01
CA ALA A 229 -15.78 3.27 -23.00
C ALA A 229 -15.56 1.89 -22.35
N ASP A 230 -14.78 1.84 -21.26
CA ASP A 230 -14.51 0.59 -20.55
C ASP A 230 -15.77 0.00 -19.91
N ALA A 231 -16.61 0.80 -19.24
CA ALA A 231 -17.87 0.32 -18.68
C ALA A 231 -18.80 -0.26 -19.76
N ASN A 232 -18.93 0.40 -20.91
CA ASN A 232 -19.72 -0.10 -22.03
C ASN A 232 -19.15 -1.42 -22.57
N ALA A 233 -17.84 -1.50 -22.78
CA ALA A 233 -17.18 -2.70 -23.27
C ALA A 233 -17.40 -3.90 -22.34
N LYS A 234 -17.28 -3.70 -21.02
CA LYS A 234 -17.52 -4.76 -20.02
C LYS A 234 -18.99 -5.18 -19.99
N ILE A 235 -19.94 -4.24 -20.06
CA ILE A 235 -21.37 -4.56 -20.15
C ILE A 235 -21.70 -5.34 -21.42
N ASP A 236 -21.12 -4.95 -22.56
CA ASP A 236 -21.30 -5.66 -23.83
C ASP A 236 -20.73 -7.08 -23.80
N ALA A 237 -19.58 -7.26 -23.14
CA ALA A 237 -19.00 -8.59 -22.94
C ALA A 237 -19.92 -9.50 -22.10
N LEU A 238 -20.47 -9.00 -20.99
CA LEU A 238 -21.44 -9.74 -20.17
C LEU A 238 -22.67 -10.14 -20.98
N ARG A 239 -23.22 -9.21 -21.76
CA ARG A 239 -24.38 -9.47 -22.61
C ARG A 239 -24.08 -10.52 -23.67
N LYS A 240 -22.96 -10.39 -24.39
CA LYS A 240 -22.53 -11.35 -25.42
C LYS A 240 -22.32 -12.74 -24.83
N ALA A 241 -21.85 -12.83 -23.58
CA ALA A 241 -21.69 -14.08 -22.86
C ALA A 241 -23.00 -14.64 -22.26
N GLY A 242 -24.15 -13.99 -22.49
CA GLY A 242 -25.44 -14.39 -21.92
C GLY A 242 -25.53 -14.25 -20.40
N LYS A 243 -24.62 -13.49 -19.77
CA LYS A 243 -24.59 -13.27 -18.31
C LYS A 243 -25.62 -12.23 -17.85
N ILE A 244 -26.07 -11.38 -18.78
CA ILE A 244 -27.13 -10.39 -18.58
C ILE A 244 -27.98 -10.27 -19.85
N ASP A 245 -29.24 -9.89 -19.69
CA ASP A 245 -30.13 -9.54 -20.81
C ASP A 245 -30.00 -8.06 -21.23
N ASP A 246 -30.72 -7.67 -22.29
CA ASP A 246 -30.72 -6.29 -22.79
C ASP A 246 -31.29 -5.29 -21.79
N VAL A 247 -32.27 -5.70 -20.97
CA VAL A 247 -32.87 -4.84 -19.95
C VAL A 247 -31.83 -4.49 -18.89
N ARG A 248 -31.14 -5.50 -18.38
CA ARG A 248 -30.08 -5.37 -17.38
C ARG A 248 -28.88 -4.61 -17.94
N ALA A 249 -28.49 -4.85 -19.19
CA ALA A 249 -27.44 -4.08 -19.85
C ALA A 249 -27.78 -2.59 -19.95
N ARG A 250 -29.03 -2.23 -20.29
CA ARG A 250 -29.48 -0.83 -20.29
C ARG A 250 -29.45 -0.20 -18.90
N LEU A 251 -29.89 -0.93 -17.88
CA LEU A 251 -29.87 -0.46 -16.48
C LEU A 251 -28.44 -0.20 -15.98
N LEU A 252 -27.50 -1.12 -16.26
CA LEU A 252 -26.10 -0.98 -15.88
C LEU A 252 -25.45 0.22 -16.59
N ARG A 253 -25.71 0.43 -17.89
CA ARG A 253 -25.21 1.61 -18.62
C ARG A 253 -25.76 2.91 -18.04
N ALA A 254 -27.05 2.96 -17.72
CA ALA A 254 -27.66 4.13 -17.11
C ALA A 254 -27.06 4.42 -15.72
N ALA A 255 -26.83 3.39 -14.91
CA ALA A 255 -26.19 3.52 -13.60
C ALA A 255 -24.72 3.99 -13.71
N ALA A 256 -23.94 3.44 -14.64
CA ALA A 256 -22.58 3.88 -14.92
C ALA A 256 -22.55 5.35 -15.38
N ARG A 257 -23.41 5.72 -16.33
CA ARG A 257 -23.56 7.10 -16.82
C ARG A 257 -23.85 8.07 -15.67
N ARG A 258 -24.76 7.70 -14.77
CA ARG A 258 -25.11 8.49 -13.59
C ARG A 258 -23.94 8.63 -12.62
N ALA A 259 -23.23 7.53 -12.31
CA ALA A 259 -22.05 7.60 -11.44
C ALA A 259 -20.96 8.52 -12.01
N LEU A 260 -20.76 8.48 -13.33
CA LEU A 260 -19.84 9.36 -14.03
C LEU A 260 -20.29 10.83 -13.93
N LEU A 261 -21.53 11.14 -14.30
CA LEU A 261 -22.03 12.52 -14.36
C LEU A 261 -22.21 13.17 -12.99
N ASP A 262 -22.79 12.44 -12.04
CA ASP A 262 -23.23 13.02 -10.77
C ASP A 262 -22.10 13.06 -9.73
N LYS A 263 -21.08 12.19 -9.87
CA LYS A 263 -19.99 12.04 -8.88
C LYS A 263 -18.62 12.28 -9.50
N PHE A 264 -18.27 11.51 -10.53
CA PHE A 264 -16.91 11.53 -11.09
C PHE A 264 -16.56 12.89 -11.70
N LYS A 265 -17.38 13.41 -12.63
CA LYS A 265 -17.13 14.72 -13.27
C LYS A 265 -17.02 15.86 -12.26
N PRO A 266 -17.92 16.05 -11.29
CA PRO A 266 -17.78 17.10 -10.28
C PRO A 266 -16.47 17.01 -9.48
N SER A 267 -16.05 15.80 -9.07
CA SER A 267 -14.80 15.64 -8.31
C SER A 267 -13.56 16.02 -9.11
N TYR A 268 -13.49 15.65 -10.39
CA TYR A 268 -12.38 16.02 -11.27
C TYR A 268 -12.44 17.49 -11.68
N ALA A 269 -13.62 18.06 -11.89
CA ALA A 269 -13.78 19.49 -12.13
C ALA A 269 -13.28 20.33 -10.94
N ALA A 270 -13.58 19.89 -9.70
CA ALA A 270 -13.07 20.54 -8.49
C ALA A 270 -11.54 20.44 -8.36
N LEU A 271 -10.97 19.28 -8.72
CA LEU A 271 -9.52 19.08 -8.79
C LEU A 271 -8.89 20.06 -9.80
N ILE A 272 -9.39 20.09 -11.04
CA ILE A 272 -8.91 20.96 -12.11
C ILE A 272 -8.96 22.43 -11.69
N ALA A 273 -10.12 22.88 -11.21
CA ALA A 273 -10.31 24.27 -10.81
C ALA A 273 -9.34 24.70 -9.70
N TRP A 274 -9.11 23.84 -8.71
CA TRP A 274 -8.15 24.15 -7.64
C TRP A 274 -6.70 24.16 -8.15
N PHE A 275 -6.31 23.20 -9.01
CA PHE A 275 -4.97 23.17 -9.61
C PHE A 275 -4.71 24.39 -10.49
N GLU A 276 -5.67 24.82 -11.31
CA GLU A 276 -5.57 26.04 -12.12
C GLU A 276 -5.46 27.32 -11.29
N GLN A 277 -6.06 27.33 -10.10
CA GLN A 277 -5.93 28.44 -9.16
C GLN A 277 -4.55 28.44 -8.49
N ASP A 278 -4.11 27.28 -7.98
CA ASP A 278 -2.92 27.19 -7.12
C ASP A 278 -1.60 27.13 -7.90
N VAL A 279 -1.62 26.73 -9.18
CA VAL A 279 -0.42 26.69 -10.05
C VAL A 279 0.31 28.04 -10.16
N LYS A 280 -0.40 29.16 -9.96
CA LYS A 280 0.19 30.51 -9.93
C LYS A 280 1.20 30.70 -8.79
N ARG A 281 1.10 29.86 -7.74
CA ARG A 281 1.98 29.83 -6.58
C ARG A 281 3.03 28.72 -6.66
N ALA A 282 3.02 27.93 -7.74
CA ALA A 282 3.99 26.87 -7.96
C ALA A 282 5.28 27.42 -8.57
N ASP A 283 6.41 26.86 -8.14
CA ASP A 283 7.71 27.17 -8.70
C ASP A 283 7.78 26.80 -10.19
N VAL A 284 8.27 27.72 -11.03
CA VAL A 284 8.52 27.45 -12.45
C VAL A 284 9.70 26.50 -12.60
N GLU A 285 10.79 26.77 -11.87
CA GLU A 285 11.98 25.93 -11.84
C GLU A 285 11.88 24.88 -10.74
N ALA A 286 11.99 23.62 -11.12
CA ALA A 286 12.04 22.53 -10.15
C ALA A 286 13.41 22.47 -9.45
N ARG A 287 13.42 22.52 -8.12
CA ARG A 287 14.65 22.49 -7.31
C ARG A 287 14.71 21.30 -6.34
N GLY A 288 13.94 20.25 -6.63
CA GLY A 288 13.81 19.06 -5.78
C GLY A 288 13.03 19.33 -4.48
N VAL A 289 12.76 18.26 -3.74
CA VAL A 289 12.02 18.34 -2.46
C VAL A 289 12.80 19.06 -1.36
N GLY A 290 14.14 19.13 -1.47
CA GLY A 290 15.00 19.79 -0.48
C GLY A 290 14.73 21.28 -0.27
N LYS A 291 14.15 21.97 -1.25
CA LYS A 291 13.73 23.38 -1.13
C LYS A 291 12.46 23.55 -0.28
N LEU A 292 11.66 22.50 -0.15
CA LEU A 292 10.38 22.56 0.54
C LEU A 292 10.59 22.62 2.06
N PRO A 293 9.58 23.08 2.82
CA PRO A 293 9.60 23.01 4.27
C PRO A 293 9.94 21.58 4.74
N GLN A 294 10.95 21.44 5.61
CA GLN A 294 11.46 20.14 6.07
C GLN A 294 11.90 19.19 4.94
N GLY A 295 12.28 19.73 3.78
CA GLY A 295 12.55 18.96 2.57
C GLY A 295 13.76 18.03 2.65
N LEU A 296 14.84 18.46 3.31
CA LEU A 296 16.03 17.64 3.52
C LEU A 296 15.76 16.48 4.49
N ASP A 297 15.07 16.76 5.61
CA ASP A 297 14.70 15.73 6.59
C ASP A 297 13.73 14.72 5.97
N PHE A 298 12.76 15.19 5.18
CA PHE A 298 11.86 14.34 4.42
C PHE A 298 12.61 13.47 3.40
N TYR A 299 13.61 14.03 2.70
CA TYR A 299 14.42 13.26 1.76
C TYR A 299 15.27 12.20 2.46
N ALA A 300 15.79 12.49 3.65
CA ALA A 300 16.60 11.55 4.43
C ALA A 300 15.78 10.43 5.10
N GLU A 301 14.48 10.64 5.31
CA GLU A 301 13.57 9.60 5.84
C GLU A 301 13.20 8.53 4.80
N ARG A 302 13.20 8.91 3.52
CA ARG A 302 12.76 8.11 2.36
C ARG A 302 13.82 7.12 1.89
#